data_AF-X1UNF6-F1
#
_entry.id   AF-X1UNF6-F1
#
_cell.length_a   1.000
_cell.length_b   1.000
_cell.length_c   1.000
_cell.angle_alpha   90.00
_cell.angle_beta   90.00
_cell.angle_gamma   90.00
#
_symmetry.space_group_name_H-M   'P 1'
#
loop_
_entity.id
_entity.type
_entity.pdbx_description
1 polymer ?
#
loop_
_entity_poly.entity_id
_entity_poly.type
_entity_poly.pdbx_seq_one_letter_code
_entity_poly.pdbx_strand_id
1 'polypeptide(L)'
;MTAIEVAVTLGGLGAITFLAWFFFGPKRAQAAQVKGNVQEIVVTVKGGYSPHIIRVKKGIPLRLIFNRQEAGECSSRVVFPDFQASKTL
;
A
#
# COMPACT_ATOMS: atom_id res chain seq x y z
N MET A 1 17.20 36.36 19.70
CA MET A 1 16.49 35.69 18.60
C MET A 1 16.15 36.75 17.57
N THR A 2 16.75 36.70 16.38
CA THR A 2 16.40 37.60 15.28
C THR A 2 15.14 37.10 14.57
N ALA A 3 14.43 37.98 13.86
CA ALA A 3 13.25 37.59 13.08
C ALA A 3 13.57 36.47 12.06
N ILE A 4 14.79 36.47 11.53
CA ILE A 4 15.29 35.48 10.58
C ILE A 4 15.45 34.11 11.26
N GLU A 5 16.04 34.05 12.45
CA GLU A 5 16.20 32.79 13.21
C GLU A 5 14.86 32.12 13.53
N VAL A 6 13.85 32.93 13.89
CA VAL A 6 12.49 32.44 14.16
C VAL A 6 11.87 31.87 12.89
N ALA A 7 12.00 32.57 11.76
CA ALA A 7 11.46 32.11 10.48
C ALA A 7 12.08 30.79 10.01
N VAL A 8 13.41 30.65 10.11
CA VAL A 8 14.12 29.43 9.71
C VAL A 8 13.73 28.25 10.60
N THR A 9 13.60 28.47 11.91
CA THR A 9 13.24 27.42 12.87
C THR A 9 11.82 26.90 12.63
N LEU A 10 10.85 27.80 12.41
CA LEU A 10 9.47 27.43 12.10
C LEU A 10 9.37 26.71 10.74
N GLY A 11 10.14 27.15 9.74
CA GLY A 11 10.23 26.48 8.44
C GLY A 11 10.73 25.03 8.57
N GLY A 12 11.80 24.82 9.35
CA GLY A 12 12.32 23.48 9.63
C GLY A 12 11.32 22.58 10.33
N LEU A 13 10.66 23.06 11.38
CA LEU A 13 9.60 22.33 12.09
C LEU A 13 8.41 21.98 11.17
N GLY A 14 8.01 22.91 10.30
CA GLY A 14 6.99 22.68 9.29
C GLY A 14 7.38 21.57 8.31
N ALA A 15 8.61 21.59 7.79
CA ALA A 15 9.11 20.56 6.89
C ALA A 15 9.18 19.18 7.57
N ILE A 16 9.65 19.11 8.82
CA ILE A 16 9.74 17.86 9.58
C ILE A 16 8.34 17.28 9.82
N THR A 17 7.38 18.09 10.28
CA THR A 17 6.00 17.62 10.52
C THR A 17 5.33 17.17 9.24
N PHE A 18 5.54 17.89 8.13
CA PHE A 18 5.03 17.51 6.82
C PHE A 18 5.61 16.17 6.34
N LEU A 19 6.93 15.98 6.43
CA LEU A 19 7.58 14.73 6.04
C LEU A 19 7.14 13.56 6.93
N ALA A 20 7.07 13.77 8.25
CA ALA A 20 6.58 12.76 9.18
C ALA A 20 5.16 12.33 8.83
N TRP A 21 4.26 13.26 8.53
CA TRP A 21 2.90 12.93 8.09
C TRP A 21 2.87 12.23 6.73
N PHE A 22 3.70 12.65 5.77
CA PHE A 22 3.77 12.02 4.45
C PHE A 22 4.21 10.55 4.52
N PHE A 23 5.22 10.22 5.34
CA PHE A 23 5.75 8.87 5.46
C PHE A 23 4.95 7.96 6.40
N PHE A 24 4.43 8.51 7.51
CA PHE A 24 3.77 7.74 8.57
C PHE A 24 2.25 7.95 8.65
N GLY A 25 1.68 8.77 7.76
CA GLY A 25 0.25 9.02 7.69
C GLY A 25 -0.58 7.75 7.41
N PRO A 26 -1.89 7.77 7.71
CA PRO A 26 -2.75 6.61 7.59
C PRO A 26 -2.82 6.12 6.15
N LYS A 27 -2.29 4.91 5.92
CA LYS A 27 -2.35 4.26 4.61
C LYS A 27 -3.80 3.84 4.34
N ARG A 28 -4.41 4.43 3.30
CA ARG A 28 -5.81 4.15 2.95
C ARG A 28 -5.92 2.70 2.47
N ALA A 29 -6.68 1.87 3.18
CA ALA A 29 -7.00 0.54 2.69
C ALA A 29 -7.98 0.64 1.52
N GLN A 30 -7.75 -0.15 0.48
CA GLN A 30 -8.65 -0.23 -0.66
C GLN A 30 -9.62 -1.41 -0.46
N ALA A 31 -10.91 -1.15 -0.62
CA ALA A 31 -11.92 -2.18 -0.57
C ALA A 31 -11.99 -2.94 -1.91
N ALA A 32 -12.09 -4.27 -1.86
CA ALA A 32 -12.37 -5.07 -3.05
C ALA A 32 -13.79 -4.78 -3.56
N GLN A 33 -13.95 -4.67 -4.89
CA GLN A 33 -15.24 -4.42 -5.50
C GLN A 33 -15.98 -5.74 -5.75
N VAL A 34 -17.23 -5.83 -5.32
CA VAL A 34 -18.07 -7.02 -5.57
C VAL A 34 -18.62 -6.95 -6.99
N LYS A 35 -18.32 -7.96 -7.81
CA LYS A 35 -18.87 -8.17 -9.15
C LYS A 35 -19.56 -9.53 -9.19
N GLY A 36 -20.89 -9.51 -9.13
CA GLY A 36 -21.69 -10.74 -9.01
C GLY A 36 -21.39 -11.47 -7.70
N ASN A 37 -21.00 -12.75 -7.80
CA ASN A 37 -20.72 -13.61 -6.63
C ASN A 37 -19.26 -13.57 -6.17
N VAL A 38 -18.41 -12.75 -6.78
CA VAL A 38 -16.98 -12.67 -6.49
C VAL A 38 -16.62 -11.22 -6.20
N GLN A 39 -15.72 -11.00 -5.25
CA GLN A 39 -15.11 -9.68 -5.02
C GLN A 39 -13.70 -9.65 -5.59
N GLU A 40 -13.36 -8.56 -6.27
CA GLU A 40 -12.15 -8.41 -7.04
C GLU A 40 -11.34 -7.20 -6.63
N ILE A 41 -10.02 -7.35 -6.68
CA ILE A 41 -9.10 -6.24 -6.57
C ILE A 41 -7.83 -6.53 -7.36
N VAL A 42 -7.30 -5.49 -8.01
CA VAL A 42 -6.03 -5.52 -8.71
C VAL A 42 -4.95 -5.02 -7.77
N VAL A 43 -3.86 -5.77 -7.67
CA VAL A 43 -2.66 -5.43 -6.90
C VAL A 43 -1.51 -5.22 -7.86
N THR A 44 -1.02 -4.00 -7.96
CA THR A 44 0.18 -3.69 -8.74
C THR A 44 1.42 -4.13 -7.96
N VAL A 45 2.31 -4.84 -8.63
CA VAL A 45 3.61 -5.30 -8.09
C VAL A 45 4.72 -4.53 -8.77
N LYS A 46 5.29 -3.57 -8.04
CA LYS A 46 6.38 -2.68 -8.50
C LYS A 46 7.15 -2.16 -7.28
N GLY A 47 8.27 -2.80 -6.93
CA GLY A 47 9.05 -2.53 -5.72
C GLY A 47 8.29 -2.83 -4.43
N GLY A 48 7.18 -3.56 -4.52
CA GLY A 48 6.21 -3.77 -3.45
C GLY A 48 4.78 -3.96 -3.99
N TYR A 49 3.81 -4.07 -3.07
CA TYR A 49 2.40 -4.32 -3.40
C TYR A 49 1.55 -3.06 -3.20
N SER A 50 0.77 -2.68 -4.21
CA SER A 50 -0.17 -1.56 -4.12
C SER A 50 -1.54 -1.96 -4.66
N PRO A 51 -2.61 -1.93 -3.84
CA PRO A 51 -2.62 -1.62 -2.41
C PRO A 51 -1.96 -2.73 -1.56
N HIS A 52 -1.31 -2.35 -0.46
CA HIS A 52 -0.74 -3.30 0.53
C HIS A 52 -1.72 -3.59 1.68
N ILE A 53 -2.80 -2.81 1.82
CA ILE A 53 -3.91 -3.11 2.75
C ILE A 53 -5.19 -3.25 1.95
N ILE A 54 -5.75 -4.46 1.96
CA ILE A 54 -6.96 -4.83 1.24
C ILE A 54 -8.06 -5.13 2.25
N ARG A 55 -9.24 -4.53 2.09
CA ARG A 55 -10.43 -4.86 2.89
C ARG A 55 -11.41 -5.66 2.03
N VAL A 56 -11.86 -6.78 2.57
CA VAL A 56 -12.75 -7.74 1.87
C VAL A 56 -13.94 -8.09 2.74
N LYS A 57 -15.05 -8.48 2.11
CA LYS A 57 -16.26 -8.96 2.80
C LYS A 57 -16.15 -10.46 3.07
N LYS A 58 -16.40 -10.87 4.32
CA LYS A 58 -16.44 -12.30 4.71
C LYS A 58 -17.58 -13.01 3.97
N GLY A 59 -17.35 -14.26 3.56
CA GLY A 59 -18.35 -15.12 2.93
C GLY A 59 -18.50 -14.92 1.41
N ILE A 60 -17.81 -13.95 0.81
CA ILE A 60 -17.80 -13.74 -0.64
C ILE A 60 -16.43 -14.21 -1.19
N PRO A 61 -16.39 -15.13 -2.18
CA PRO A 61 -15.17 -15.51 -2.87
C PRO A 61 -14.33 -14.31 -3.33
N LEU A 62 -13.04 -14.31 -3.01
CA LEU A 62 -12.10 -13.23 -3.31
C LEU A 62 -11.21 -13.61 -4.50
N ARG A 63 -11.09 -12.70 -5.47
CA ARG A 63 -10.19 -12.80 -6.61
C ARG A 63 -9.17 -11.66 -6.57
N LEU A 64 -7.92 -12.01 -6.24
CA LEU A 64 -6.78 -11.10 -6.24
C LEU A 64 -6.06 -11.20 -7.60
N ILE A 65 -5.95 -10.07 -8.31
CA ILE A 65 -5.28 -9.99 -9.61
C ILE A 65 -3.95 -9.27 -9.41
N PHE A 66 -2.85 -10.00 -9.46
CA PHE A 66 -1.51 -9.42 -9.36
C PHE A 66 -1.03 -8.96 -10.74
N ASN A 67 -0.82 -7.67 -10.90
CA ASN A 67 -0.26 -7.06 -12.11
C ASN A 67 1.22 -6.74 -11.87
N ARG A 68 2.11 -7.64 -12.31
CA ARG A 68 3.55 -7.48 -12.17
C ARG A 68 4.09 -6.50 -13.21
N GLN A 69 4.63 -5.39 -12.73
CA GLN A 69 5.19 -4.31 -13.55
C GLN A 69 6.69 -4.10 -13.26
N GLU A 70 7.39 -5.18 -12.90
CA GLU A 70 8.82 -5.18 -12.65
C GLU A 70 9.46 -6.52 -13.03
N ALA A 71 10.73 -6.46 -13.45
CA ALA A 71 11.51 -7.61 -13.89
C ALA A 71 12.35 -8.25 -12.75
N GLY A 72 12.35 -7.67 -11.55
CA GLY A 72 13.13 -8.18 -10.43
C GLY A 72 12.65 -9.55 -9.96
N GLU A 73 13.57 -10.47 -9.69
CA GLU A 73 13.25 -11.82 -9.19
C GLU A 73 12.70 -11.82 -7.76
N CYS A 74 13.00 -10.78 -6.97
CA CYS A 74 12.53 -10.64 -5.59
C CYS A 74 10.99 -10.61 -5.46
N SER A 75 10.27 -10.24 -6.53
CA SER A 75 8.81 -10.14 -6.58
C SER A 75 8.15 -11.26 -7.40
N SER A 76 8.88 -12.35 -7.66
CA SER A 76 8.43 -13.45 -8.52
C SER A 76 7.39 -14.36 -7.88
N ARG A 77 7.14 -14.25 -6.57
CA ARG A 77 6.26 -15.16 -5.85
C ARG A 77 5.41 -14.43 -4.82
N VAL A 78 4.13 -14.77 -4.78
CA VAL A 78 3.19 -14.37 -3.72
C VAL A 78 2.87 -15.57 -2.84
N VAL A 79 2.79 -15.32 -1.54
CA VAL A 79 2.51 -16.34 -0.52
C VAL A 79 1.42 -15.84 0.42
N PHE A 80 0.45 -16.71 0.69
CA PHE A 80 -0.63 -16.54 1.66
C PHE A 80 -0.57 -17.69 2.66
N PRO A 81 0.23 -17.56 3.75
CA PRO A 81 0.52 -18.67 4.66
C PRO A 81 -0.72 -19.18 5.40
N ASP A 82 -1.61 -18.28 5.81
CA ASP A 82 -2.88 -18.62 6.48
C ASP A 82 -3.81 -19.45 5.58
N PHE A 83 -3.63 -19.35 4.27
CA PHE A 83 -4.38 -20.10 3.25
C PHE A 83 -3.56 -21.25 2.65
N GLN A 84 -2.33 -21.46 3.12
CA GLN A 84 -1.36 -22.41 2.57
C GLN A 84 -1.19 -22.29 1.04
N ALA A 85 -1.35 -21.09 0.50
CA ALA A 85 -1.31 -20.84 -0.93
C ALA A 85 -0.01 -20.11 -1.32
N SER A 86 0.60 -20.55 -2.41
CA SER A 86 1.80 -19.94 -2.99
C SER A 86 1.71 -20.00 -4.51
N LYS A 87 2.02 -18.90 -5.18
CA LYS A 87 1.96 -18.82 -6.65
C LYS A 87 3.06 -17.92 -7.21
N THR A 88 3.64 -18.34 -8.34
CA THR A 88 4.58 -17.53 -9.11
C THR A 88 3.82 -16.47 -9.92
N LEU A 89 4.37 -15.24 -10.01
CA LEU A 89 3.80 -14.05 -10.64
C LEU A 89 4.46 -13.69 -11.97
#